data_AF-A0A504U4P5-F1
#
_entry.id   AF-A0A504U4P5-F1
#
_cell.length_a   1.000
_cell.length_b   1.000
_cell.length_c   1.000
_cell.angle_alpha   90.00
_cell.angle_beta   90.00
_cell.angle_gamma   90.00
#
_symmetry.space_group_name_H-M   'P 1'
#
loop_
_entity.id
_entity.type
_entity.pdbx_description
1 polymer ?
#
loop_
_entity_poly.entity_id
_entity_poly.type
_entity_poly.pdbx_seq_one_letter_code
_entity_poly.pdbx_strand_id
1 'polypeptide(L)'
;MPLPTYRVLRSLLVASLLTGTLITAVPGPVRADEAETDRQIENLLGDPADYKELFYAFQSAVAEGKAEIAVSLVSYPITISIGGEDATFENEAQLLDSYNDVFTDKIVNIVRSQDYGQAFVNSEGLMFGDGEVWISGVCEDSACNNSLPRVITIQSVD
;
A
#
# COMPACT_ATOMS: atom_id res chain seq x y z
N MET A 1 83.84 26.56 9.53
CA MET A 1 83.45 25.98 10.84
C MET A 1 82.54 24.78 10.60
N PRO A 2 82.60 23.74 11.44
CA PRO A 2 82.10 22.38 11.16
C PRO A 2 80.61 22.16 11.49
N LEU A 3 80.08 21.01 11.02
CA LEU A 3 78.70 20.47 11.16
C LEU A 3 78.29 20.19 12.64
N PRO A 4 76.99 19.97 12.97
CA PRO A 4 76.42 18.62 12.78
C PRO A 4 74.92 18.57 12.37
N THR A 5 74.62 17.59 11.52
CA THR A 5 73.35 16.85 11.48
C THR A 5 73.01 16.29 12.87
N TYR A 6 71.74 16.17 13.28
CA TYR A 6 71.25 15.01 14.08
C TYR A 6 69.71 15.04 14.30
N ARG A 7 69.08 13.99 13.77
CA ARG A 7 67.95 13.17 14.27
C ARG A 7 66.62 13.78 14.75
N VAL A 8 65.60 13.49 13.94
CA VAL A 8 64.30 12.87 14.26
C VAL A 8 64.04 12.56 15.74
N LEU A 9 62.91 13.05 16.27
CA LEU A 9 62.11 12.22 17.18
C LEU A 9 60.61 12.42 16.92
N ARG A 10 59.98 11.29 16.62
CA ARG A 10 58.55 11.07 16.47
C ARG A 10 57.80 11.53 17.71
N SER A 11 56.66 12.19 17.52
CA SER A 11 55.44 11.94 18.30
C SER A 11 54.25 12.58 17.57
N LEU A 12 53.55 11.73 16.82
CA LEU A 12 52.20 11.96 16.32
C LEU A 12 51.25 11.93 17.52
N LEU A 13 50.48 12.99 17.74
CA LEU A 13 49.18 12.89 18.42
C LEU A 13 48.22 13.87 17.73
N VAL A 14 47.54 13.32 16.72
CA VAL A 14 46.37 13.92 16.09
C VAL A 14 45.20 13.68 17.05
N ALA A 15 44.75 14.74 17.73
CA ALA A 15 43.53 14.71 18.52
C ALA A 15 42.32 14.98 17.60
N SER A 16 41.89 13.95 16.87
CA SER A 16 40.63 13.99 16.12
C SER A 16 39.46 13.94 17.11
N LEU A 17 38.76 15.05 17.29
CA LEU A 17 37.43 15.05 17.90
C LEU A 17 36.44 14.39 16.92
N LEU A 18 36.20 13.10 17.10
CA LEU A 18 35.06 12.40 16.53
C LEU A 18 33.81 12.83 17.31
N THR A 19 33.10 13.84 16.83
CA THR A 19 31.71 14.09 17.24
C THR A 19 30.85 12.96 16.69
N GLY A 20 30.59 11.96 17.53
CA GLY A 20 29.62 10.90 17.24
C GLY A 20 28.22 11.48 17.27
N THR A 21 27.63 11.70 16.10
CA THR A 21 26.20 12.01 15.97
C THR A 21 25.41 10.75 16.27
N LEU A 22 24.72 10.72 17.41
CA LEU A 22 23.73 9.69 17.72
C LEU A 22 22.55 9.86 16.75
N ILE A 23 22.37 8.92 15.83
CA ILE A 23 21.13 8.79 15.06
C ILE A 23 20.13 8.07 15.98
N THR A 24 19.28 8.83 16.65
CA THR A 24 18.12 8.25 17.35
C THR A 24 17.07 7.89 16.30
N ALA A 25 16.94 6.60 15.99
CA ALA A 25 15.80 6.08 15.23
C ALA A 25 14.54 6.23 16.10
N VAL A 26 13.73 7.24 15.83
CA VAL A 26 12.39 7.36 16.43
C VAL A 26 11.49 6.35 15.68
N PRO A 27 10.94 5.31 16.34
CA PRO A 27 9.89 4.52 15.73
C PRO A 27 8.69 5.46 15.51
N GLY A 28 8.41 5.78 14.25
CA GLY A 28 7.31 6.66 13.88
C GLY A 28 5.92 6.02 14.10
N PRO A 29 4.85 6.83 14.01
CA PRO A 29 3.46 6.42 14.25
C PRO A 29 2.94 5.36 13.27
N VAL A 30 3.57 5.22 12.10
CA VAL A 30 3.16 4.29 11.03
C VAL A 30 2.85 2.88 11.56
N ARG A 31 3.72 2.29 12.39
CA ARG A 31 3.50 0.92 12.90
C ARG A 31 2.39 0.79 13.94
N ALA A 32 2.06 1.85 14.67
CA ALA A 32 1.00 1.82 15.68
C ALA A 32 -0.38 1.87 15.02
N ASP A 33 -0.48 2.67 13.96
CA ASP A 33 -1.72 2.86 13.21
C ASP A 33 -2.04 1.62 12.36
N GLU A 34 -1.04 1.04 11.68
CA GLU A 34 -1.24 -0.25 10.97
C GLU A 34 -1.69 -1.38 11.91
N ALA A 35 -1.20 -1.42 13.16
CA ALA A 35 -1.61 -2.43 14.14
C ALA A 35 -3.04 -2.21 14.67
N GLU A 36 -3.59 -1.01 14.56
CA GLU A 36 -5.01 -0.75 14.81
C GLU A 36 -5.85 -1.21 13.62
N THR A 37 -5.47 -0.87 12.38
CA THR A 37 -6.12 -1.38 11.16
C THR A 37 -6.13 -2.92 11.14
N ASP A 38 -5.00 -3.56 11.45
CA ASP A 38 -4.88 -5.02 11.53
C ASP A 38 -5.91 -5.60 12.51
N ARG A 39 -6.03 -5.01 13.71
CA ARG A 39 -7.01 -5.46 14.72
C ARG A 39 -8.45 -5.27 14.26
N GLN A 40 -8.76 -4.20 13.53
CA GLN A 40 -10.11 -4.02 12.99
C GLN A 40 -10.43 -5.08 11.93
N ILE A 41 -9.49 -5.37 11.03
CA ILE A 41 -9.64 -6.44 10.03
C ILE A 41 -9.81 -7.80 10.70
N GLU A 42 -8.99 -8.12 11.70
CA GLU A 42 -9.07 -9.39 12.44
C GLU A 42 -10.47 -9.60 13.04
N ASN A 43 -11.05 -8.54 13.60
CA ASN A 43 -12.35 -8.62 14.27
C ASN A 43 -13.55 -8.61 13.31
N LEU A 44 -13.41 -8.00 12.12
CA LEU A 44 -14.54 -7.70 11.24
C LEU A 44 -14.54 -8.50 9.93
N LEU A 45 -13.37 -8.86 9.42
CA LEU A 45 -13.19 -9.20 8.00
C LEU A 45 -12.41 -10.49 7.76
N GLY A 46 -11.43 -10.84 8.61
CA GLY A 46 -10.62 -12.05 8.45
C GLY A 46 -9.14 -11.84 8.77
N ASP A 47 -8.24 -12.56 8.08
CA ASP A 47 -6.79 -12.48 8.33
C ASP A 47 -6.21 -11.12 7.90
N PRO A 48 -5.63 -10.32 8.81
CA PRO A 48 -5.03 -9.02 8.46
C PRO A 48 -3.90 -9.11 7.44
N ALA A 49 -3.14 -10.21 7.43
CA ALA A 49 -2.02 -10.38 6.51
C ALA A 49 -2.50 -10.41 5.05
N ASP A 50 -3.58 -11.14 4.77
CA ASP A 50 -4.15 -11.25 3.43
C ASP A 50 -4.68 -9.89 2.93
N TYR A 51 -5.36 -9.13 3.79
CA TYR A 51 -5.87 -7.80 3.44
C TYR A 51 -4.74 -6.80 3.21
N LYS A 52 -3.70 -6.84 4.04
CA LYS A 52 -2.52 -5.98 3.91
C LYS A 52 -1.75 -6.28 2.62
N GLU A 53 -1.59 -7.56 2.29
CA GLU A 53 -0.97 -7.98 1.03
C GLU A 53 -1.77 -7.47 -0.18
N LEU A 54 -3.09 -7.69 -0.21
CA LEU A 54 -3.94 -7.21 -1.30
C LEU A 54 -3.92 -5.68 -1.41
N PHE A 55 -4.02 -4.97 -0.28
CA PHE A 55 -4.01 -3.50 -0.25
C PHE A 55 -2.76 -2.95 -0.94
N TYR A 56 -1.57 -3.41 -0.54
CA TYR A 56 -0.31 -2.91 -1.10
C TYR A 56 -0.07 -3.40 -2.53
N ALA A 57 -0.50 -4.62 -2.88
CA ALA A 57 -0.43 -5.13 -4.24
C ALA A 57 -1.29 -4.28 -5.19
N PHE A 58 -2.53 -4.00 -4.80
CA PHE A 58 -3.45 -3.17 -5.58
C PHE A 58 -2.94 -1.73 -5.68
N GLN A 59 -2.51 -1.14 -4.56
CA GLN A 59 -1.96 0.21 -4.54
C GLN A 59 -0.75 0.36 -5.48
N SER A 60 0.23 -0.54 -5.39
CA SER A 60 1.40 -0.54 -6.28
C SER A 60 1.00 -0.73 -7.74
N ALA A 61 0.12 -1.69 -8.03
CA ALA A 61 -0.30 -1.97 -9.40
C ALA A 61 -0.97 -0.75 -10.06
N VAL A 62 -1.89 -0.09 -9.36
CA VAL A 62 -2.56 1.12 -9.85
C VAL A 62 -1.60 2.30 -9.94
N ALA A 63 -0.78 2.54 -8.91
CA ALA A 63 0.14 3.67 -8.89
C ALA A 63 1.21 3.61 -9.99
N GLU A 64 1.62 2.40 -10.37
CA GLU A 64 2.62 2.11 -11.41
C GLU A 64 2.02 1.82 -12.80
N GLY A 65 0.68 1.83 -12.93
CA GLY A 65 -0.01 1.56 -14.20
C GLY A 65 0.12 0.11 -14.70
N LYS A 66 0.29 -0.86 -13.80
CA LYS A 66 0.35 -2.29 -14.09
C LYS A 66 -1.07 -2.84 -14.21
N ALA A 67 -1.72 -2.53 -15.32
CA ALA A 67 -3.14 -2.79 -15.54
C ALA A 67 -3.51 -4.26 -15.32
N GLU A 68 -2.74 -5.19 -15.87
CA GLU A 68 -2.99 -6.64 -15.76
C GLU A 68 -2.98 -7.11 -14.30
N ILE A 69 -2.07 -6.57 -13.48
CA ILE A 69 -2.03 -6.92 -12.06
C ILE A 69 -3.23 -6.31 -11.34
N ALA A 70 -3.53 -5.03 -11.57
CA ALA A 70 -4.63 -4.35 -10.91
C ALA A 70 -5.98 -5.05 -11.16
N VAL A 71 -6.26 -5.46 -12.40
CA VAL A 71 -7.51 -6.14 -12.75
C VAL A 71 -7.58 -7.59 -12.22
N SER A 72 -6.45 -8.26 -12.01
CA SER A 72 -6.39 -9.61 -11.44
C SER A 72 -6.85 -9.69 -9.98
N LEU A 73 -6.70 -8.58 -9.26
CA LEU A 73 -7.02 -8.46 -7.83
C LEU A 73 -8.52 -8.19 -7.58
N VAL A 74 -9.27 -7.92 -8.65
CA VAL A 74 -10.70 -7.65 -8.62
C VAL A 74 -11.50 -8.95 -8.56
N SER A 75 -12.63 -8.91 -7.84
CA SER A 75 -13.65 -9.97 -7.87
C SER A 75 -14.61 -9.73 -9.01
N TYR A 76 -14.89 -10.77 -9.81
CA TYR A 76 -15.81 -10.70 -10.95
C TYR A 76 -17.07 -11.55 -10.72
N PRO A 77 -18.22 -11.18 -11.32
CA PRO A 77 -18.46 -9.93 -12.06
C PRO A 77 -18.44 -8.70 -11.13
N ILE A 78 -18.03 -7.55 -11.67
CA ILE A 78 -18.03 -6.26 -10.94
C ILE A 78 -18.86 -5.23 -11.71
N THR A 79 -19.66 -4.45 -10.99
CA THR A 79 -20.31 -3.25 -11.55
C THR A 79 -19.60 -2.02 -11.00
N ILE A 80 -19.17 -1.15 -11.91
CA ILE A 80 -18.35 0.03 -11.63
C ILE A 80 -19.15 1.25 -12.08
N SER A 81 -19.24 2.26 -11.21
CA SER A 81 -19.95 3.52 -11.50
C SER A 81 -18.94 4.65 -11.68
N ILE A 82 -18.79 5.18 -12.90
CA ILE A 82 -17.88 6.31 -13.20
C ILE A 82 -18.70 7.45 -13.78
N GLY A 83 -18.64 8.64 -13.16
CA GLY A 83 -19.37 9.82 -13.65
C GLY A 83 -20.89 9.66 -13.63
N GLY A 84 -21.40 8.75 -12.79
CA GLY A 84 -22.84 8.42 -12.71
C GLY A 84 -23.33 7.41 -13.75
N GLU A 85 -22.43 6.82 -14.56
CA GLU A 85 -22.74 5.72 -15.48
C GLU A 85 -22.22 4.39 -14.93
N ASP A 86 -23.09 3.37 -14.93
CA ASP A 86 -22.75 2.03 -14.46
C ASP A 86 -22.36 1.12 -15.63
N ALA A 87 -21.24 0.41 -15.48
CA ALA A 87 -20.81 -0.64 -16.39
C ALA A 87 -20.49 -1.92 -15.63
N THR A 88 -20.96 -3.06 -16.13
CA THR A 88 -20.66 -4.38 -15.57
C THR A 88 -19.58 -5.07 -16.40
N PHE A 89 -18.56 -5.57 -15.71
CA PHE A 89 -17.46 -6.35 -16.27
C PHE A 89 -17.56 -7.79 -15.76
N GLU A 90 -17.71 -8.74 -16.67
CA GLU A 90 -17.90 -10.16 -16.33
C GLU A 90 -16.59 -10.86 -15.98
N ASN A 91 -15.47 -10.31 -16.42
CA ASN A 91 -14.15 -10.90 -16.24
C ASN A 91 -13.04 -9.87 -16.41
N GLU A 92 -11.84 -10.33 -16.10
CA GLU A 92 -10.60 -9.58 -16.12
C GLU A 92 -10.26 -8.97 -17.49
N ALA A 93 -10.50 -9.70 -18.58
CA ALA A 93 -10.22 -9.20 -19.93
C ALA A 93 -11.12 -8.01 -20.30
N GLN A 94 -12.39 -8.03 -19.90
CA GLN A 94 -13.30 -6.91 -20.16
C GLN A 94 -12.90 -5.65 -19.38
N LEU A 95 -12.52 -5.80 -18.11
CA LEU A 95 -12.06 -4.66 -17.32
C LEU A 95 -10.71 -4.12 -17.84
N LEU A 96 -9.81 -5.01 -18.26
CA LEU A 96 -8.52 -4.62 -18.84
C LEU A 96 -8.70 -3.78 -20.11
N ASP A 97 -9.62 -4.18 -20.99
CA ASP A 97 -9.93 -3.43 -22.22
C ASP A 97 -10.44 -2.01 -21.93
N SER A 98 -11.06 -1.79 -20.75
CA SER A 98 -11.60 -0.51 -20.30
C SER A 98 -10.78 0.14 -19.18
N TYR A 99 -9.54 -0.31 -18.97
CA TYR A 99 -8.75 0.06 -17.79
C TYR A 99 -8.62 1.57 -17.60
N ASN A 100 -8.30 2.31 -18.66
CA ASN A 100 -8.10 3.77 -18.57
C ASN A 100 -9.41 4.56 -18.38
N ASP A 101 -10.56 3.97 -18.72
CA ASP A 101 -11.86 4.59 -18.52
C ASP A 101 -12.33 4.43 -17.05
N VAL A 102 -11.92 3.33 -16.40
CA VAL A 102 -12.22 3.04 -15.00
C VAL A 102 -11.21 3.65 -14.04
N PHE A 103 -9.92 3.41 -14.27
CA PHE A 103 -8.81 3.89 -13.45
C PHE A 103 -8.41 5.32 -13.87
N THR A 104 -9.36 6.24 -13.73
CA THR A 104 -9.16 7.66 -14.00
C THR A 104 -8.10 8.26 -13.07
N ASP A 105 -7.58 9.44 -13.42
CA ASP A 105 -6.62 10.16 -12.58
C ASP A 105 -7.11 10.32 -11.13
N LYS A 106 -8.43 10.49 -10.93
CA LYS A 106 -9.04 10.60 -9.60
C LYS A 106 -8.88 9.30 -8.81
N ILE A 107 -9.29 8.16 -9.39
CA ILE A 107 -9.16 6.83 -8.76
C ILE A 107 -7.68 6.51 -8.50
N VAL A 108 -6.80 6.74 -9.47
CA VAL A 108 -5.37 6.51 -9.33
C VAL A 108 -4.79 7.33 -8.18
N ASN A 109 -5.18 8.59 -8.03
CA ASN A 109 -4.71 9.44 -6.94
C ASN A 109 -5.23 9.00 -5.57
N ILE A 110 -6.50 8.61 -5.47
CA ILE A 110 -7.09 8.06 -4.24
C ILE A 110 -6.31 6.81 -3.81
N VAL A 111 -6.17 5.84 -4.72
CA VAL A 111 -5.48 4.58 -4.43
C VAL A 111 -4.03 4.83 -4.04
N ARG A 112 -3.31 5.68 -4.78
CA ARG A 112 -1.91 6.02 -4.51
C ARG A 112 -1.70 6.71 -3.15
N SER A 113 -2.65 7.53 -2.71
CA SER A 113 -2.48 8.37 -1.51
C SER A 113 -3.00 7.74 -0.23
N GLN A 114 -3.78 6.66 -0.33
CA GLN A 114 -4.32 5.98 0.85
C GLN A 114 -3.19 5.40 1.73
N ASP A 115 -3.19 5.79 3.00
CA ASP A 115 -2.37 5.16 4.02
C ASP A 115 -3.14 3.97 4.61
N TYR A 116 -2.52 2.79 4.66
CA TYR A 116 -3.11 1.59 5.26
C TYR A 116 -3.41 1.79 6.76
N GLY A 117 -2.52 2.43 7.50
CA GLY A 117 -2.70 2.67 8.95
C GLY A 117 -3.86 3.62 9.26
N GLN A 118 -4.32 4.38 8.28
CA GLN A 118 -5.45 5.31 8.40
C GLN A 118 -6.66 4.88 7.57
N ALA A 119 -6.62 3.69 6.97
CA ALA A 119 -7.71 3.18 6.16
C ALA A 119 -8.93 2.88 7.05
N PHE A 120 -10.10 3.27 6.56
CA PHE A 120 -11.34 2.97 7.25
C PHE A 120 -11.69 1.49 7.07
N VAL A 121 -12.06 0.83 8.16
CA VAL A 121 -12.48 -0.56 8.19
C VAL A 121 -13.83 -0.67 8.87
N ASN A 122 -14.76 -1.37 8.23
CA ASN A 122 -16.03 -1.78 8.84
C ASN A 122 -16.36 -3.22 8.41
N SER A 123 -17.59 -3.67 8.67
CA SER A 123 -18.05 -5.00 8.25
C SER A 123 -18.25 -5.17 6.74
N GLU A 124 -18.23 -4.08 5.97
CA GLU A 124 -18.35 -4.11 4.51
C GLU A 124 -16.99 -4.29 3.84
N GLY A 125 -15.92 -3.76 4.45
CA GLY A 125 -14.56 -3.98 3.98
C GLY A 125 -13.55 -2.95 4.47
N LEU A 126 -12.40 -2.97 3.82
CA LEU A 126 -11.31 -2.00 3.91
C LEU A 126 -11.44 -1.00 2.75
N MET A 127 -11.47 0.29 3.05
CA MET A 127 -11.82 1.34 2.09
C MET A 127 -10.59 2.17 1.63
N PHE A 128 -10.55 2.54 0.35
CA PHE A 128 -9.73 3.65 -0.14
C PHE A 128 -10.58 4.89 -0.40
N GLY A 129 -10.06 6.05 -0.04
CA GLY A 129 -10.75 7.32 -0.22
C GLY A 129 -11.96 7.42 0.71
N ASP A 130 -13.06 7.91 0.16
CA ASP A 130 -14.36 8.10 0.83
C ASP A 130 -15.41 7.07 0.35
N GLY A 131 -14.94 5.96 -0.22
CA GLY A 131 -15.77 4.86 -0.68
C GLY A 131 -15.59 4.51 -2.15
N GLU A 132 -14.59 5.10 -2.82
CA GLU A 132 -14.31 4.85 -4.22
C GLU A 132 -13.80 3.44 -4.48
N VAL A 133 -13.05 2.84 -3.56
CA VAL A 133 -12.61 1.44 -3.68
C VAL A 133 -12.82 0.70 -2.37
N TRP A 134 -13.35 -0.52 -2.46
CA TRP A 134 -13.50 -1.42 -1.32
C TRP A 134 -12.82 -2.77 -1.56
N ILE A 135 -12.09 -3.23 -0.53
CA ILE A 135 -11.56 -4.58 -0.43
C ILE A 135 -12.40 -5.36 0.59
N SER A 136 -12.91 -6.52 0.21
CA SER A 136 -13.66 -7.39 1.11
C SER A 136 -13.45 -8.87 0.79
N GLY A 137 -13.79 -9.73 1.74
CA GLY A 137 -13.63 -11.18 1.63
C GLY A 137 -14.62 -11.76 0.63
N VAL A 138 -14.11 -12.56 -0.32
CA VAL A 138 -14.91 -13.29 -1.30
C VAL A 138 -14.73 -14.79 -1.05
N CYS A 139 -15.84 -15.50 -0.85
CA CYS A 139 -15.84 -16.94 -0.65
C CYS A 139 -15.23 -17.65 -1.87
N GLU A 140 -14.28 -18.56 -1.65
CA GLU A 140 -13.67 -19.33 -2.74
C GLU A 140 -14.64 -20.38 -3.31
N ASP A 141 -15.60 -20.82 -2.51
CA ASP A 141 -16.63 -21.79 -2.89
C ASP A 141 -17.97 -21.51 -2.18
N SER A 142 -18.99 -22.31 -2.51
CA SER A 142 -20.33 -22.19 -1.92
C SER A 142 -20.41 -22.60 -0.45
N ALA A 143 -19.43 -23.32 0.07
CA ALA A 143 -19.38 -23.67 1.49
C ALA A 143 -18.79 -22.51 2.32
N CYS A 144 -18.04 -21.60 1.69
CA CYS A 144 -17.43 -20.41 2.30
C CYS A 144 -16.66 -20.73 3.58
N ASN A 145 -15.92 -21.85 3.56
CA ASN A 145 -15.01 -22.17 4.66
C ASN A 145 -13.74 -21.30 4.63
N ASN A 146 -13.45 -20.73 3.46
CA ASN A 146 -12.36 -19.80 3.24
C ASN A 146 -12.85 -18.63 2.39
N SER A 147 -12.38 -17.43 2.71
CA SER A 147 -12.63 -16.21 1.95
C SER A 147 -11.34 -15.43 1.81
N LEU A 148 -10.98 -15.06 0.59
CA LEU A 148 -9.80 -14.24 0.32
C LEU A 148 -10.23 -12.81 -0.02
N PRO A 149 -9.50 -11.79 0.43
CA PRO A 149 -9.83 -10.42 0.12
C PRO A 149 -9.68 -10.18 -1.39
N ARG A 150 -10.62 -9.43 -1.96
CA ARG A 150 -10.61 -8.96 -3.34
C ARG A 150 -11.13 -7.54 -3.41
N VAL A 151 -10.77 -6.81 -4.47
CA VAL A 151 -11.43 -5.55 -4.77
C VAL A 151 -12.84 -5.84 -5.27
N ILE A 152 -13.84 -5.34 -4.55
CA ILE A 152 -15.27 -5.60 -4.82
C ILE A 152 -16.04 -4.37 -5.31
N THR A 153 -15.45 -3.19 -5.20
CA THR A 153 -16.06 -1.93 -5.62
C THR A 153 -14.99 -1.03 -6.18
N ILE A 154 -15.31 -0.39 -7.31
CA ILE A 154 -14.60 0.75 -7.86
C ILE A 154 -15.69 1.73 -8.30
N GLN A 155 -15.63 2.98 -7.86
CA GLN A 155 -16.62 3.99 -8.21
C GLN A 155 -16.06 5.41 -8.08
N SER A 156 -16.60 6.33 -8.87
CA SER A 156 -16.37 7.77 -8.76
C SER A 156 -17.67 8.51 -9.02
N VAL A 157 -18.16 9.23 -8.02
CA VAL A 157 -19.18 10.26 -8.21
C VAL A 157 -18.48 11.57 -8.55
N ASP A 158 -18.63 12.02 -9.79
CA ASP A 158 -18.20 13.36 -10.22
C ASP A 158 -19.38 14.33 -10.15
#